data_AF-A0A9E5LWK9-F1
#
_entry.id   AF-A0A9E5LWK9-F1
#
_cell.length_a   1.000
_cell.length_b   1.000
_cell.length_c   1.000
_cell.angle_alpha   90.00
_cell.angle_beta   90.00
_cell.angle_gamma   90.00
#
_symmetry.space_group_name_H-M   'P 1'
#
loop_
_entity.id
_entity.type
_entity.pdbx_description
1 polymer ?
#
loop_
_entity_poly.entity_id
_entity_poly.type
_entity_poly.pdbx_seq_one_letter_code
_entity_poly.pdbx_strand_id
1 'polypeptide(L)'
;MKYPITPFSSPLVLVILVLLGCEKAPVQKNSTTPGQEFPYSFNKSPFISPQIIQDFKTWLSDSGDAVVSINVLEAQGSNRYCGDALVRNTLGEEPYVYSEQASDGSISEFGYRYVGRTSSGVYVLLTSDGGGGSGVFHSLMLLTFEYDQSLICDWDKGVVQPTGKRLLIKKQGQISLTDRWDGKLSVKGNSVFIGEDVGWFAHSEGTGGGSSSTQRKEQVLEVQLAQ
;
A
#
# COMPACT_ATOMS: atom_id res chain seq x y z
N MET A 1 -63.15 -2.55 53.27
CA MET A 1 -62.55 -3.16 52.05
C MET A 1 -61.19 -3.74 52.42
N LYS A 2 -61.08 -5.07 52.44
CA LYS A 2 -59.83 -5.83 52.61
C LYS A 2 -59.93 -6.99 51.63
N TYR A 3 -59.03 -7.05 50.65
CA TYR A 3 -58.93 -8.18 49.72
C TYR A 3 -57.88 -9.17 50.25
N PRO A 4 -58.12 -10.50 50.13
CA PRO A 4 -57.18 -11.51 50.59
C PRO A 4 -56.08 -11.77 49.55
N ILE A 5 -54.90 -12.14 50.04
CA ILE A 5 -53.72 -12.50 49.26
C ILE A 5 -53.74 -14.03 49.10
N THR A 6 -53.74 -14.54 47.86
CA THR A 6 -53.50 -15.96 47.55
C THR A 6 -52.04 -16.16 47.15
N PRO A 7 -51.40 -17.29 47.50
CA PRO A 7 -50.02 -17.56 47.09
C PRO A 7 -50.01 -18.11 45.66
N PHE A 8 -49.26 -17.46 44.78
CA PHE A 8 -48.96 -17.96 43.44
C PHE A 8 -47.92 -19.08 43.55
N SER A 9 -48.30 -20.32 43.20
CA SER A 9 -47.35 -21.40 42.97
C SER A 9 -46.62 -21.15 41.65
N SER A 10 -45.29 -21.08 41.71
CA SER A 10 -44.43 -20.95 40.53
C SER A 10 -44.36 -22.29 39.78
N PRO A 11 -44.64 -22.36 38.46
CA PRO A 11 -44.30 -23.53 37.69
C PRO A 11 -42.80 -23.47 37.35
N LEU A 12 -42.10 -24.57 37.63
CA LEU A 12 -40.73 -24.81 37.18
C LEU A 12 -40.70 -24.75 35.65
N VAL A 13 -40.17 -23.66 35.07
CA VAL A 13 -39.89 -23.59 33.64
C VAL A 13 -38.57 -24.32 33.40
N LEU A 14 -38.66 -25.51 32.83
CA LEU A 14 -37.51 -26.27 32.33
C LEU A 14 -36.96 -25.54 31.10
N VAL A 15 -35.91 -24.74 31.29
CA VAL A 15 -35.16 -24.12 30.20
C VAL A 15 -34.30 -25.21 29.54
N ILE A 16 -34.75 -25.72 28.41
CA ILE A 16 -33.91 -26.53 27.52
C ILE A 16 -32.94 -25.56 26.85
N LEU A 17 -31.71 -25.47 27.36
CA LEU A 17 -30.60 -24.84 26.65
C LEU A 17 -30.28 -25.70 25.42
N VAL A 18 -30.81 -25.31 24.26
CA VAL A 18 -30.29 -25.80 22.99
C VAL A 18 -28.94 -25.11 22.79
N LEU A 19 -27.86 -25.86 23.04
CA LEU A 19 -26.51 -25.48 22.64
C LEU A 19 -26.46 -25.47 21.11
N LEU A 20 -26.86 -24.35 20.51
CA LEU A 20 -26.52 -24.03 19.13
C LEU A 20 -25.00 -23.90 19.09
N GLY A 21 -24.35 -24.91 18.54
CA GLY A 21 -22.93 -24.85 18.24
C GLY A 21 -22.64 -23.59 17.44
N CYS A 22 -21.71 -22.77 17.94
CA CYS A 22 -21.03 -21.80 17.10
C CYS A 22 -20.24 -22.57 16.03
N GLU A 23 -20.88 -22.92 14.92
CA GLU A 23 -20.16 -23.14 13.68
C GLU A 23 -19.54 -21.79 13.31
N LYS A 24 -18.22 -21.69 13.54
CA LYS A 24 -17.41 -20.63 12.93
C LYS A 24 -17.67 -20.70 11.44
N ALA A 25 -18.44 -19.74 10.92
CA ALA A 25 -18.58 -19.58 9.48
C ALA A 25 -17.16 -19.53 8.88
N PRO A 26 -16.83 -20.39 7.90
CA PRO A 26 -15.53 -20.32 7.26
C PRO A 26 -15.43 -18.95 6.60
N VAL A 27 -14.48 -18.14 7.06
CA VAL A 27 -14.07 -16.94 6.33
C VAL A 27 -13.48 -17.43 5.01
N GLN A 28 -14.27 -17.37 3.95
CA GLN A 28 -13.78 -17.65 2.61
C GLN A 28 -12.82 -16.52 2.22
N LYS A 29 -11.52 -16.76 2.37
CA LYS A 29 -10.47 -15.99 1.70
C LYS A 29 -10.54 -16.29 0.19
N ASN A 30 -11.47 -15.66 -0.50
CA ASN A 30 -11.49 -15.64 -1.96
C ASN A 30 -10.65 -14.45 -2.46
N SER A 31 -9.44 -14.28 -1.94
CA SER A 31 -8.48 -13.27 -2.39
C SER A 31 -7.85 -13.76 -3.70
N THR A 32 -8.52 -13.52 -4.82
CA THR A 32 -7.95 -13.80 -6.13
C THR A 32 -7.00 -12.67 -6.47
N THR A 33 -5.72 -12.97 -6.72
CA THR A 33 -4.80 -12.00 -7.32
C THR A 33 -5.38 -11.59 -8.67
N PRO A 34 -5.58 -10.30 -8.94
CA PRO A 34 -6.05 -9.86 -10.23
C PRO A 34 -5.13 -10.42 -11.33
N GLY A 35 -5.74 -11.07 -12.32
CA GLY A 35 -5.17 -11.08 -13.67
C GLY A 35 -4.94 -9.63 -14.13
N GLN A 36 -4.17 -9.45 -15.19
CA GLN A 36 -3.62 -8.16 -15.65
C GLN A 36 -4.64 -7.07 -16.05
N GLU A 37 -5.92 -7.21 -15.67
CA GLU A 37 -7.03 -6.37 -16.12
C GLU A 37 -7.58 -5.52 -14.98
N PHE A 38 -6.82 -4.50 -14.60
CA PHE A 38 -7.41 -3.32 -13.99
C PHE A 38 -6.90 -2.09 -14.76
N PRO A 39 -7.67 -0.99 -14.79
CA PRO A 39 -7.50 0.01 -15.83
C PRO A 39 -6.21 0.83 -15.72
N TYR A 40 -5.47 0.74 -14.60
CA TYR A 40 -4.31 1.57 -14.30
C TYR A 40 -3.00 0.78 -14.32
N SER A 41 -1.89 1.45 -14.56
CA SER A 41 -0.55 0.85 -14.58
C SER A 41 0.49 1.75 -13.91
N PHE A 42 1.67 1.18 -13.62
CA PHE A 42 2.83 1.94 -13.15
C PHE A 42 3.75 2.42 -14.29
N ASN A 43 3.66 1.81 -15.47
CA ASN A 43 4.57 2.12 -16.58
C ASN A 43 3.87 2.46 -17.89
N LYS A 44 2.54 2.47 -17.92
CA LYS A 44 1.74 2.89 -19.07
C LYS A 44 0.55 3.71 -18.61
N SER A 45 0.12 4.65 -19.44
CA SER A 45 -1.12 5.40 -19.22
C SER A 45 -2.34 4.46 -19.34
N PRO A 46 -3.38 4.62 -18.50
CA PRO A 46 -3.47 5.61 -17.42
C PRO A 46 -2.67 5.17 -16.18
N PHE A 47 -1.90 6.10 -15.62
CA PHE A 47 -1.02 5.81 -14.49
C PHE A 47 -1.77 5.81 -13.16
N ILE A 48 -1.33 4.97 -12.21
CA ILE A 48 -1.78 5.07 -10.82
C ILE A 48 -1.29 6.41 -10.24
N SER A 49 -2.18 7.14 -9.57
CA SER A 49 -1.84 8.45 -9.00
C SER A 49 -0.64 8.35 -8.05
N PRO A 50 0.41 9.20 -8.22
CA PRO A 50 1.54 9.25 -7.30
C PRO A 50 1.13 9.52 -5.85
N GLN A 51 0.06 10.27 -5.61
CA GLN A 51 -0.44 10.55 -4.27
C GLN A 51 -0.98 9.29 -3.57
N ILE A 52 -1.56 8.33 -4.32
CA ILE A 52 -1.94 7.02 -3.76
C ILE A 52 -0.70 6.27 -3.29
N ILE A 53 0.38 6.34 -4.06
CA ILE A 53 1.65 5.68 -3.73
C ILE A 53 2.35 6.39 -2.57
N GLN A 54 2.24 7.71 -2.48
CA GLN A 54 2.80 8.52 -1.40
C GLN A 54 2.22 8.16 -0.03
N ASP A 55 0.91 7.86 0.05
CA ASP A 55 0.24 7.48 1.30
C ASP A 55 0.81 6.17 1.90
N PHE A 56 1.45 5.32 1.10
CA PHE A 56 2.16 4.12 1.58
C PHE A 56 3.52 4.43 2.22
N LYS A 57 4.03 5.65 2.11
CA LYS A 57 5.32 6.03 2.69
C LYS A 57 5.25 6.00 4.21
N THR A 58 6.24 5.35 4.82
CA THR A 58 6.46 5.43 6.27
C THR A 58 7.39 6.59 6.55
N TRP A 59 7.00 7.49 7.44
CA TRP A 59 7.85 8.61 7.83
C TRP A 59 9.07 8.11 8.61
N LEU A 60 10.19 8.82 8.50
CA LEU A 60 11.42 8.45 9.19
C LEU A 60 11.26 8.40 10.72
N SER A 61 10.32 9.19 11.25
CA SER A 61 9.98 9.24 12.68
C SER A 61 9.12 8.08 13.17
N ASP A 62 8.53 7.31 12.26
CA ASP A 62 7.50 6.34 12.59
C ASP A 62 8.06 4.92 12.60
N SER A 63 7.52 4.09 13.49
CA SER A 63 7.81 2.65 13.50
C SER A 63 6.62 1.87 12.94
N GLY A 64 6.76 1.39 11.70
CA GLY A 64 5.77 0.53 11.04
C GLY A 64 4.92 1.24 9.99
N ASP A 65 4.14 0.44 9.24
CA ASP A 65 3.32 0.94 8.14
C ASP A 65 1.91 1.30 8.63
N ALA A 66 1.60 2.60 8.69
CA ALA A 66 0.26 3.07 9.07
C ALA A 66 -0.79 2.79 7.99
N VAL A 67 -0.40 2.95 6.71
CA VAL A 67 -1.24 2.63 5.55
C VAL A 67 -0.67 1.39 4.87
N VAL A 68 -1.44 0.31 4.89
CA VAL A 68 -1.03 -0.99 4.29
C VAL A 68 -1.87 -1.39 3.08
N SER A 69 -3.03 -0.77 2.88
CA SER A 69 -3.85 -1.01 1.69
C SER A 69 -4.75 0.16 1.32
N ILE A 70 -4.98 0.37 0.02
CA ILE A 70 -5.89 1.39 -0.52
C ILE A 70 -6.77 0.75 -1.61
N ASN A 71 -8.06 1.07 -1.65
CA ASN A 71 -8.95 0.67 -2.75
C ASN A 71 -8.68 1.57 -3.98
N VAL A 72 -7.90 1.06 -4.94
CA VAL A 72 -7.38 1.88 -6.06
C VAL A 72 -8.50 2.37 -6.99
N LEU A 73 -9.56 1.58 -7.18
CA LEU A 73 -10.65 1.95 -8.11
C LEU A 73 -11.44 3.16 -7.62
N GLU A 74 -11.63 3.28 -6.31
CA GLU A 74 -12.32 4.42 -5.69
C GLU A 74 -11.36 5.56 -5.33
N ALA A 75 -10.09 5.25 -5.11
CA ALA A 75 -9.07 6.24 -4.78
C ALA A 75 -8.69 7.10 -5.99
N GLN A 76 -8.53 6.48 -7.17
CA GLN A 76 -8.09 7.18 -8.37
C GLN A 76 -9.10 8.28 -8.75
N GLY A 77 -8.64 9.53 -8.85
CA GLY A 77 -9.48 10.67 -9.21
C GLY A 77 -10.43 11.15 -8.11
N SER A 78 -10.36 10.58 -6.90
CA SER A 78 -11.10 11.08 -5.74
C SER A 78 -10.52 12.42 -5.26
N ASN A 79 -11.30 13.17 -4.48
CA ASN A 79 -10.83 14.41 -3.85
C ASN A 79 -9.65 14.19 -2.89
N ARG A 80 -9.48 13.00 -2.31
CA ARG A 80 -8.34 12.70 -1.43
C ARG A 80 -7.03 12.61 -2.22
N TYR A 81 -7.09 12.11 -3.45
CA TYR A 81 -5.93 11.91 -4.32
C TYR A 81 -6.05 12.77 -5.59
N CYS A 82 -6.50 14.01 -5.41
CA CYS A 82 -6.74 14.94 -6.49
C CYS A 82 -5.45 15.61 -6.95
N GLY A 83 -5.36 15.90 -8.24
CA GLY A 83 -4.16 16.46 -8.86
C GLY A 83 -3.70 15.59 -10.01
N ASP A 84 -2.90 16.20 -10.87
CA ASP A 84 -2.44 15.55 -12.09
C ASP A 84 -1.24 14.65 -11.81
N ALA A 85 -1.26 13.46 -12.42
CA ALA A 85 -0.07 12.64 -12.53
C ALA A 85 0.77 13.17 -13.69
N LEU A 86 1.89 13.82 -13.37
CA LEU A 86 2.87 14.30 -14.32
C LEU A 86 3.82 13.16 -14.70
N VAL A 87 4.39 13.24 -15.90
CA VAL A 87 5.26 12.18 -16.44
C VAL A 87 6.53 12.79 -17.02
N ARG A 88 7.68 12.33 -16.53
CA ARG A 88 9.01 12.65 -17.05
C ARG A 88 9.58 11.40 -17.71
N ASN A 89 9.91 11.50 -19.00
CA ASN A 89 10.50 10.40 -19.76
C ASN A 89 12.01 10.61 -19.89
N THR A 90 12.77 9.56 -19.58
CA THR A 90 14.22 9.50 -19.79
C THR A 90 14.52 8.38 -20.77
N LEU A 91 15.39 8.63 -21.75
CA LEU A 91 15.73 7.63 -22.75
C LEU A 91 16.36 6.40 -22.11
N GLY A 92 15.82 5.21 -22.39
CA GLY A 92 16.33 3.95 -21.86
C GLY A 92 15.83 3.58 -20.46
N GLU A 93 14.94 4.39 -19.88
CA GLU A 93 14.35 4.15 -18.56
C GLU A 93 12.83 4.09 -18.63
N GLU A 94 12.22 3.46 -17.62
CA GLU A 94 10.77 3.54 -17.42
C GLU A 94 10.35 4.97 -17.05
N PRO A 95 9.14 5.42 -17.44
CA PRO A 95 8.64 6.74 -17.11
C PRO A 95 8.68 7.01 -15.61
N TYR A 96 9.10 8.22 -15.23
CA TYR A 96 8.97 8.71 -13.86
C TYR A 96 7.62 9.43 -13.74
N VAL A 97 6.73 8.89 -12.93
CA VAL A 97 5.37 9.41 -12.71
C VAL A 97 5.34 10.11 -11.36
N TYR A 98 4.94 11.37 -11.33
CA TYR A 98 5.09 12.21 -10.14
C TYR A 98 3.97 13.22 -9.98
N SER A 99 3.85 13.75 -8.77
CA SER A 99 2.97 14.86 -8.43
C SER A 99 3.74 15.89 -7.64
N GLU A 100 3.42 17.16 -7.87
CA GLU A 100 3.97 18.28 -7.13
C GLU A 100 2.89 18.85 -6.20
N GLN A 101 3.27 19.22 -4.99
CA GLN A 101 2.42 19.94 -4.04
C GLN A 101 3.14 21.20 -3.60
N ALA A 102 2.52 22.35 -3.86
CA ALA A 102 3.01 23.64 -3.42
C ALA A 102 2.43 23.96 -2.03
N SER A 103 3.31 24.27 -1.06
CA SER A 103 2.93 24.76 0.26
C SER A 103 3.95 25.79 0.74
N ASP A 104 3.46 26.94 1.24
CA ASP A 104 4.24 28.00 1.89
C ASP A 104 5.50 28.44 1.11
N GLY A 105 5.36 28.62 -0.20
CA GLY A 105 6.46 29.08 -1.08
C GLY A 105 7.49 28.01 -1.41
N SER A 106 7.25 26.75 -1.04
CA SER A 106 8.06 25.59 -1.42
C SER A 106 7.24 24.62 -2.27
N ILE A 107 7.92 23.91 -3.18
CA ILE A 107 7.33 22.82 -3.96
C ILE A 107 7.91 21.53 -3.42
N SER A 108 7.03 20.61 -3.04
CA SER A 108 7.38 19.22 -2.75
C SER A 108 7.03 18.35 -3.95
N GLU A 109 7.90 17.42 -4.30
CA GLU A 109 7.71 16.44 -5.36
C GLU A 109 7.69 15.05 -4.72
N PHE A 110 6.69 14.25 -5.07
CA PHE A 110 6.73 12.81 -4.86
C PHE A 110 6.48 12.10 -6.18
N GLY A 111 7.26 11.08 -6.46
CA GLY A 111 7.07 10.27 -7.66
C GLY A 111 7.60 8.86 -7.53
N TYR A 112 7.31 8.08 -8.55
CA TYR A 112 7.78 6.72 -8.66
C TYR A 112 8.19 6.37 -10.08
N ARG A 113 9.05 5.37 -10.19
CA ARG A 113 9.40 4.70 -11.44
C ARG A 113 9.21 3.19 -11.26
N TYR A 114 8.59 2.56 -12.25
CA TYR A 114 8.45 1.11 -12.26
C TYR A 114 9.82 0.44 -12.48
N VAL A 115 10.18 -0.52 -11.63
CA VAL A 115 11.43 -1.30 -11.76
C VAL A 115 11.15 -2.66 -12.39
N GLY A 116 10.04 -3.29 -12.01
CA GLY A 116 9.68 -4.60 -12.49
C GLY A 116 8.63 -5.27 -11.60
N ARG A 117 8.27 -6.50 -11.99
CA ARG A 117 7.35 -7.36 -11.25
C ARG A 117 8.01 -8.71 -11.04
N THR A 118 8.02 -9.17 -9.80
CA THR A 118 8.55 -10.49 -9.47
C THR A 118 7.65 -11.59 -10.02
N SER A 119 8.17 -12.81 -10.14
CA SER A 119 7.39 -13.98 -10.52
C SER A 119 6.30 -14.35 -9.50
N SER A 120 6.45 -13.92 -8.24
CA SER A 120 5.42 -14.03 -7.20
C SER A 120 4.35 -12.93 -7.28
N GLY A 121 4.47 -11.99 -8.21
CA GLY A 121 3.47 -10.96 -8.47
C GLY A 121 3.67 -9.65 -7.70
N VAL A 122 4.81 -9.46 -7.02
CA VAL A 122 5.16 -8.22 -6.32
C VAL A 122 5.67 -7.18 -7.31
N TYR A 123 5.01 -6.04 -7.35
CA TYR A 123 5.45 -4.86 -8.09
C TYR A 123 6.51 -4.13 -7.27
N VAL A 124 7.60 -3.76 -7.93
CA VAL A 124 8.71 -3.02 -7.32
C VAL A 124 8.78 -1.65 -7.97
N LEU A 125 8.63 -0.61 -7.15
CA LEU A 125 8.74 0.79 -7.56
C LEU A 125 9.95 1.43 -6.90
N LEU A 126 10.72 2.21 -7.66
CA LEU A 126 11.63 3.19 -7.10
C LEU A 126 10.84 4.46 -6.81
N THR A 127 10.64 4.80 -5.54
CA THR A 127 10.00 6.05 -5.13
C THR A 127 11.03 7.11 -4.82
N SER A 128 10.68 8.37 -5.07
CA SER A 128 11.48 9.56 -4.75
C SER A 128 10.59 10.58 -4.04
N ASP A 129 11.08 11.14 -2.95
CA ASP A 129 10.36 12.14 -2.15
C ASP A 129 11.29 13.31 -1.82
N GLY A 130 10.97 14.49 -2.34
CA GLY A 130 11.66 15.74 -2.04
C GLY A 130 10.66 16.76 -1.50
N GLY A 131 10.81 17.17 -0.24
CA GLY A 131 9.95 18.17 0.38
C GLY A 131 10.39 18.50 1.81
N GLY A 132 10.24 19.76 2.23
CA GLY A 132 10.61 20.23 3.58
C GLY A 132 12.10 20.45 3.82
N GLY A 133 12.95 20.35 2.79
CA GLY A 133 14.40 20.53 2.88
C GLY A 133 15.08 20.38 1.51
N SER A 134 16.40 20.17 1.49
CA SER A 134 17.16 19.95 0.25
C SER A 134 17.25 18.48 -0.17
N GLY A 135 17.01 17.54 0.75
CA GLY A 135 17.13 16.10 0.52
C GLY A 135 16.06 15.54 -0.42
N VAL A 136 16.43 14.50 -1.17
CA VAL A 136 15.55 13.72 -2.05
C VAL A 136 15.73 12.26 -1.70
N PHE A 137 14.78 11.69 -0.95
CA PHE A 137 14.93 10.34 -0.41
C PHE A 137 14.34 9.29 -1.34
N HIS A 138 15.13 8.25 -1.60
CA HIS A 138 14.76 7.13 -2.44
C HIS A 138 14.42 5.89 -1.62
N SER A 139 13.48 5.09 -2.14
CA SER A 139 13.14 3.78 -1.57
C SER A 139 12.65 2.83 -2.65
N LEU A 140 12.82 1.53 -2.43
CA LEU A 140 12.05 0.51 -3.16
C LEU A 140 10.77 0.24 -2.40
N MET A 141 9.63 0.44 -3.05
CA MET A 141 8.32 0.11 -2.51
C MET A 141 7.82 -1.19 -3.14
N LEU A 142 7.44 -2.15 -2.29
CA LEU A 142 6.99 -3.49 -2.70
C LEU A 142 5.48 -3.57 -2.55
N LEU A 143 4.77 -3.80 -3.65
CA LEU A 143 3.31 -3.70 -3.73
C LEU A 143 2.69 -4.94 -4.36
N THR A 144 1.49 -5.33 -3.91
CA THR A 144 0.67 -6.35 -4.56
C THR A 144 -0.75 -5.84 -4.78
N PHE A 145 -1.51 -6.54 -5.62
CA PHE A 145 -2.94 -6.30 -5.76
C PHE A 145 -3.76 -7.49 -5.30
N GLU A 146 -4.92 -7.19 -4.74
CA GLU A 146 -5.87 -8.18 -4.23
C GLU A 146 -7.30 -7.70 -4.48
N TYR A 147 -8.18 -8.58 -4.95
CA TYR A 147 -9.61 -8.30 -4.89
C TYR A 147 -10.17 -8.64 -3.51
N ASP A 148 -10.97 -7.72 -2.99
CA ASP A 148 -11.67 -7.87 -1.72
C ASP A 148 -13.14 -7.46 -1.88
N GLN A 149 -13.95 -7.69 -0.86
CA GLN A 149 -15.37 -7.34 -0.84
C GLN A 149 -15.65 -6.33 0.27
N SER A 150 -16.31 -5.22 -0.06
CA SER A 150 -16.82 -4.28 0.95
C SER A 150 -18.21 -4.65 1.43
N LEU A 151 -18.63 -4.04 2.53
CA LEU A 151 -20.00 -4.03 3.01
C LEU A 151 -20.63 -2.65 2.76
N ILE A 152 -21.91 -2.62 2.42
CA ILE A 152 -22.73 -1.41 2.33
C ILE A 152 -23.97 -1.56 3.22
N CYS A 153 -24.37 -0.47 3.85
CA CYS A 153 -25.63 -0.40 4.57
C CYS A 153 -26.76 -0.07 3.59
N ASP A 154 -27.75 -0.96 3.48
CA ASP A 154 -29.03 -0.70 2.83
C ASP A 154 -30.04 -0.31 3.92
N TRP A 155 -30.22 1.01 4.10
CA TRP A 155 -31.07 1.56 5.15
C TRP A 155 -32.56 1.23 4.95
N ASP A 156 -33.02 1.09 3.71
CA ASP A 156 -34.42 0.75 3.40
C ASP A 156 -34.75 -0.68 3.83
N LYS A 157 -33.77 -1.59 3.72
CA LYS A 157 -33.92 -2.99 4.14
C LYS A 157 -33.43 -3.26 5.57
N GLY A 158 -32.75 -2.30 6.20
CA GLY A 158 -32.16 -2.47 7.52
C GLY A 158 -31.06 -3.54 7.56
N VAL A 159 -30.28 -3.70 6.48
CA VAL A 159 -29.23 -4.73 6.37
C VAL A 159 -27.87 -4.15 6.01
N VAL A 160 -26.82 -4.78 6.52
CA VAL A 160 -25.45 -4.59 6.04
C VAL A 160 -25.11 -5.78 5.16
N GLN A 161 -24.85 -5.54 3.88
CA GLN A 161 -24.67 -6.60 2.90
C GLN A 161 -23.39 -6.41 2.09
N PRO A 162 -22.82 -7.49 1.54
CA PRO A 162 -21.68 -7.39 0.64
C PRO A 162 -22.01 -6.55 -0.59
N THR A 163 -21.09 -5.69 -1.00
CA THR A 163 -21.16 -4.92 -2.25
C THR A 163 -20.19 -5.49 -3.29
N GLY A 164 -20.00 -4.78 -4.39
CA GLY A 164 -19.08 -5.13 -5.46
C GLY A 164 -17.63 -5.33 -5.02
N LYS A 165 -16.81 -5.86 -5.95
CA LYS A 165 -15.39 -6.11 -5.72
C LYS A 165 -14.64 -4.78 -5.58
N ARG A 166 -13.82 -4.67 -4.54
CA ARG A 166 -12.77 -3.65 -4.39
C ARG A 166 -11.48 -4.20 -4.93
N LEU A 167 -10.69 -3.35 -5.56
CA LEU A 167 -9.32 -3.69 -5.92
C LEU A 167 -8.38 -2.99 -4.95
N LEU A 168 -7.77 -3.75 -4.07
CA LEU A 168 -6.82 -3.25 -3.11
C LEU A 168 -5.42 -3.29 -3.70
N ILE A 169 -4.71 -2.17 -3.65
CA ILE A 169 -3.25 -2.15 -3.69
C ILE A 169 -2.74 -2.27 -2.25
N LYS A 170 -1.76 -3.14 -2.00
CA LYS A 170 -1.24 -3.47 -0.67
C LYS A 170 0.26 -3.30 -0.61
N LYS A 171 0.76 -2.61 0.43
CA LYS A 171 2.19 -2.55 0.76
C LYS A 171 2.63 -3.84 1.41
N GLN A 172 3.67 -4.46 0.85
CA GLN A 172 4.35 -5.63 1.41
C GLN A 172 5.61 -5.24 2.17
N GLY A 173 6.21 -4.10 1.82
CA GLY A 173 7.37 -3.58 2.50
C GLY A 173 8.01 -2.42 1.76
N GLN A 174 9.06 -1.87 2.36
CA GLN A 174 9.86 -0.79 1.81
C GLN A 174 11.33 -1.00 2.16
N ILE A 175 12.21 -0.74 1.20
CA ILE A 175 13.67 -0.78 1.38
C ILE A 175 14.19 0.63 1.14
N SER A 176 14.76 1.26 2.17
CA SER A 176 15.32 2.61 2.04
C SER A 176 16.63 2.59 1.26
N LEU A 177 16.74 3.45 0.24
CA LEU A 177 17.96 3.64 -0.56
C LEU A 177 18.69 4.95 -0.22
N THR A 178 18.13 5.76 0.69
CA THR A 178 18.69 7.04 1.19
C THR A 178 18.63 8.21 0.20
N ASP A 179 19.33 9.30 0.52
CA ASP A 179 19.27 10.60 -0.15
C ASP A 179 20.04 10.59 -1.49
N ARG A 180 19.37 10.97 -2.59
CA ARG A 180 19.89 11.06 -3.97
C ARG A 180 20.63 9.81 -4.48
N TRP A 181 20.12 8.63 -4.12
CA TRP A 181 20.61 7.36 -4.62
C TRP A 181 20.39 7.22 -6.13
N ASP A 182 21.40 6.74 -6.86
CA ASP A 182 21.35 6.65 -8.34
C ASP A 182 21.98 5.36 -8.90
N GLY A 183 21.72 4.22 -8.26
CA GLY A 183 22.24 2.94 -8.72
C GLY A 183 21.36 2.25 -9.77
N LYS A 184 21.87 1.15 -10.34
CA LYS A 184 21.10 0.30 -11.24
C LYS A 184 20.10 -0.56 -10.46
N LEU A 185 18.86 -0.65 -10.96
CA LEU A 185 17.84 -1.55 -10.41
C LEU A 185 17.35 -2.53 -11.47
N SER A 186 17.01 -3.75 -11.06
CA SER A 186 16.24 -4.66 -11.92
C SER A 186 15.54 -5.75 -11.10
N VAL A 187 14.49 -6.32 -11.67
CA VAL A 187 13.82 -7.51 -11.14
C VAL A 187 14.06 -8.69 -12.08
N LYS A 188 14.47 -9.83 -11.54
CA LYS A 188 14.62 -11.09 -12.29
C LYS A 188 14.06 -12.25 -11.50
N GLY A 189 13.04 -12.92 -12.03
CA GLY A 189 12.34 -13.97 -11.29
C GLY A 189 11.76 -13.40 -10.00
N ASN A 190 12.19 -13.92 -8.85
CA ASN A 190 11.73 -13.45 -7.54
C ASN A 190 12.75 -12.57 -6.81
N SER A 191 13.82 -12.17 -7.50
CA SER A 191 14.92 -11.42 -6.92
C SER A 191 14.93 -9.97 -7.41
N VAL A 192 15.30 -9.06 -6.52
CA VAL A 192 15.57 -7.65 -6.83
C VAL A 192 17.07 -7.42 -6.77
N PHE A 193 17.64 -6.92 -7.87
CA PHE A 193 19.02 -6.45 -7.91
C PHE A 193 19.07 -4.96 -7.58
N ILE A 194 19.94 -4.62 -6.62
CA ILE A 194 20.26 -3.27 -6.19
C ILE A 194 21.75 -3.06 -6.46
N GLY A 195 22.06 -2.27 -7.48
CA GLY A 195 23.43 -1.93 -7.83
C GLY A 195 24.08 -1.00 -6.81
N GLU A 196 25.37 -0.75 -7.01
CA GLU A 196 26.09 0.25 -6.21
C GLU A 196 25.45 1.62 -6.35
N ASP A 197 25.40 2.35 -5.23
CA ASP A 197 25.05 3.76 -5.26
C ASP A 197 26.16 4.54 -5.97
N VAL A 198 25.82 5.18 -7.09
CA VAL A 198 26.69 6.11 -7.83
C VAL A 198 26.16 7.55 -7.76
N GLY A 199 25.24 7.81 -6.83
CA GLY A 199 24.60 9.10 -6.63
C GLY A 199 25.50 10.12 -5.92
N TRP A 200 24.87 11.23 -5.51
CA TRP A 200 25.56 12.44 -5.03
C TRP A 200 26.57 12.16 -3.90
N PHE A 201 26.20 11.32 -2.93
CA PHE A 201 27.06 11.03 -1.78
C PHE A 201 28.07 9.91 -2.03
N ALA A 202 27.92 9.12 -3.09
CA ALA A 202 28.95 8.18 -3.50
C ALA A 202 30.24 8.91 -3.87
N HIS A 203 30.12 10.08 -4.53
CA HIS A 203 31.24 10.94 -4.90
C HIS A 203 31.85 11.73 -3.74
N SER A 204 31.12 11.93 -2.64
CA SER A 204 31.60 12.64 -1.44
C SER A 204 32.16 11.72 -0.34
N GLU A 205 32.38 10.44 -0.65
CA GLU A 205 32.76 9.41 0.33
C GLU A 205 31.77 9.28 1.51
N GLY A 206 30.49 9.56 1.26
CA GLY A 206 29.45 9.54 2.28
C GLY A 206 29.43 10.78 3.18
N THR A 207 30.26 11.79 2.91
CA THR A 207 30.25 13.05 3.66
C THR A 207 28.90 13.75 3.46
N GLY A 208 28.12 13.85 4.55
CA GLY A 208 26.77 14.43 4.56
C GLY A 208 25.63 13.46 4.22
N GLY A 209 25.94 12.18 3.93
CA GLY A 209 24.96 11.13 3.64
C GLY A 209 24.56 10.31 4.86
N GLY A 210 23.54 9.46 4.70
CA GLY A 210 23.12 8.48 5.72
C GLY A 210 24.06 7.26 5.77
N SER A 211 23.86 6.37 6.75
CA SER A 211 24.71 5.17 6.93
C SER A 211 24.73 4.26 5.69
N SER A 212 23.65 4.18 4.93
CA SER A 212 23.57 3.41 3.68
C SER A 212 24.29 4.04 2.50
N SER A 213 24.57 5.35 2.53
CA SER A 213 25.37 6.06 1.51
C SER A 213 26.83 5.59 1.47
N THR A 214 27.25 4.79 2.47
CA THR A 214 28.56 4.11 2.52
C THR A 214 28.50 2.64 2.06
N GLN A 215 27.30 2.07 1.88
CA GLN A 215 27.10 0.69 1.42
C GLN A 215 27.25 0.63 -0.12
N ARG A 216 28.49 0.69 -0.59
CA ARG A 216 28.87 0.58 -2.00
C ARG A 216 28.99 -0.87 -2.47
N LYS A 217 28.03 -1.74 -2.14
CA LYS A 217 28.06 -3.13 -2.61
C LYS A 217 26.76 -3.46 -3.29
N GLU A 218 26.86 -4.03 -4.47
CA GLU A 218 25.73 -4.65 -5.14
C GLU A 218 25.08 -5.69 -4.23
N GLN A 219 23.75 -5.75 -4.27
CA GLN A 219 22.95 -6.69 -3.51
C GLN A 219 21.92 -7.34 -4.41
N VAL A 220 21.66 -8.61 -4.15
CA VAL A 220 20.52 -9.35 -4.71
C VAL A 220 19.68 -9.81 -3.55
N LEU A 221 18.43 -9.36 -3.50
CA LEU A 221 17.49 -9.67 -2.44
C LEU A 221 16.37 -10.56 -2.98
N GLU A 222 16.13 -11.69 -2.31
CA GLU A 222 15.00 -12.57 -2.61
C GLU A 222 13.72 -12.04 -1.97
N VAL A 223 12.66 -11.89 -2.76
CA VAL A 223 11.36 -11.41 -2.27
C VAL A 223 10.52 -12.59 -1.83
N GLN A 224 10.37 -12.80 -0.52
CA GLN A 224 9.54 -13.88 0.03
C GLN A 224 8.23 -13.31 0.55
N LEU A 225 7.09 -13.76 -0.01
CA LEU A 225 5.78 -13.50 0.56
C LEU A 225 5.46 -14.59 1.57
N ALA A 226 4.99 -14.20 2.76
CA ALA A 226 4.47 -15.15 3.73
C ALA A 226 3.23 -15.85 3.15
N GLN A 227 3.23 -17.19 3.21
CA GLN A 227 2.11 -18.03 2.79
C GLN A 227 1.00 -18.04 3.85
#